data_AF-A0A6B2TGW6-F1
#
_entry.id   AF-A0A6B2TGW6-F1
#
_cell.length_a   1.000
_cell.length_b   1.000
_cell.length_c   1.000
_cell.angle_alpha   90.00
_cell.angle_beta   90.00
_cell.angle_gamma   90.00
#
_symmetry.space_group_name_H-M   'P 1'
#
loop_
_entity.id
_entity.type
_entity.pdbx_description
1 polymer ?
#
loop_
_entity_poly.entity_id
_entity_poly.type
_entity_poly.pdbx_seq_one_letter_code
_entity_poly.pdbx_strand_id
1 'polypeptide(L)'
;DGDAADGRTASLALLDLAMPRDIDAAVHRIDGVRLVDIESLAEASADAPMADDVEKVRGIVSDEVAAFGAAQRAAHITPTVVALRTMAADVVAGEMARLEGRLPGLEDKQRAEITQTVRRVVDKLLHAPTVRVKQLASEPGGAGYADALRTLFDLDPQTVAAVSRADHMNNENDDPNRGRA
;
A
#
# COMPACT_ATOMS: atom_id res chain seq x y z
N ASP A 1 32.18 67.19 -28.87
CA ASP A 1 31.09 66.22 -29.06
C ASP A 1 31.71 64.87 -29.35
N GLY A 2 31.78 63.91 -28.43
CA GLY A 2 30.87 63.62 -27.33
C GLY A 2 30.31 62.23 -27.59
N ASP A 3 31.13 61.21 -27.40
CA ASP A 3 30.66 59.82 -27.35
C ASP A 3 31.30 59.15 -26.12
N ALA A 4 30.70 59.46 -24.97
CA ALA A 4 30.88 58.67 -23.77
C ALA A 4 29.99 57.45 -23.92
N ALA A 5 30.60 56.33 -24.32
CA ALA A 5 29.97 55.03 -24.20
C ALA A 5 29.65 54.80 -22.71
N ASP A 6 28.38 55.02 -22.36
CA ASP A 6 27.78 54.76 -21.07
C ASP A 6 28.00 53.29 -20.72
N GLY A 7 29.10 53.04 -20.00
CA GLY A 7 29.55 51.72 -19.54
C GLY A 7 28.59 51.18 -18.50
N ARG A 8 27.40 50.77 -18.94
CA ARG A 8 26.52 49.93 -18.15
C ARG A 8 27.19 48.57 -18.08
N THR A 9 27.90 48.33 -16.98
CA THR A 9 28.38 47.01 -16.58
C THR A 9 27.14 46.10 -16.58
N ALA A 10 26.94 45.34 -17.65
CA ALA A 10 25.78 44.47 -17.80
C ALA A 10 25.92 43.33 -16.79
N SER A 11 25.07 43.33 -15.76
CA SER A 11 25.02 42.24 -14.80
C SER A 11 24.42 40.99 -15.46
N LEU A 12 25.13 39.87 -15.36
CA LEU A 12 24.69 38.56 -15.88
C LEU A 12 24.11 37.73 -14.73
N ALA A 13 22.85 37.33 -14.85
CA ALA A 13 22.24 36.38 -13.92
C ALA A 13 22.24 34.98 -14.55
N LEU A 14 22.75 33.99 -13.82
CA LEU A 14 22.76 32.58 -14.18
C LEU A 14 21.83 31.84 -13.22
N LEU A 15 20.98 30.97 -13.76
CA LEU A 15 20.06 30.14 -12.98
C LEU A 15 20.43 28.67 -13.21
N ASP A 16 20.85 27.99 -12.15
CA ASP A 16 21.20 26.56 -12.18
C ASP A 16 20.24 25.78 -11.27
N LEU A 17 19.35 25.01 -11.88
CA LEU A 17 18.38 24.15 -11.18
C LEU A 17 18.65 22.66 -11.44
N ALA A 18 19.84 22.30 -11.93
CA ALA A 18 20.19 20.93 -12.26
C ALA A 18 20.73 20.16 -11.04
N MET A 19 20.49 18.85 -11.00
CA MET A 19 21.06 17.93 -10.02
C MET A 19 21.63 16.69 -10.73
N PRO A 20 22.97 16.53 -10.84
CA PRO A 20 24.03 17.42 -10.32
C PRO A 20 24.13 18.77 -11.08
N ARG A 21 24.77 19.78 -10.45
CA ARG A 21 24.90 21.15 -10.98
C ARG A 21 25.63 21.22 -12.33
N ASP A 22 25.17 22.10 -13.21
CA ASP A 22 25.78 22.34 -14.52
C ASP A 22 26.83 23.46 -14.48
N ILE A 23 26.70 24.38 -13.52
CA ILE A 23 27.55 25.56 -13.38
C ILE A 23 28.43 25.42 -12.14
N ASP A 24 29.74 25.63 -12.32
CA ASP A 24 30.69 25.63 -11.22
C ASP A 24 30.39 26.81 -10.26
N ALA A 25 30.30 26.50 -8.95
CA ALA A 25 30.09 27.50 -7.91
C ALA A 25 31.17 28.61 -7.89
N ALA A 26 32.34 28.36 -8.49
CA ALA A 26 33.39 29.33 -8.73
C ALA A 26 32.92 30.60 -9.44
N VAL A 27 31.83 30.52 -10.21
CA VAL A 27 31.25 31.65 -10.96
C VAL A 27 30.77 32.78 -10.05
N HIS A 28 30.46 32.51 -8.76
CA HIS A 28 30.17 33.54 -7.76
C HIS A 28 31.31 34.56 -7.55
N ARG A 29 32.54 34.22 -7.95
CA ARG A 29 33.72 35.09 -7.80
C ARG A 29 33.95 36.01 -9.00
N ILE A 30 33.14 35.92 -10.05
CA ILE A 30 33.28 36.73 -11.26
C ILE A 30 32.49 38.03 -11.08
N ASP A 31 33.18 39.17 -11.18
CA ASP A 31 32.56 40.49 -11.07
C ASP A 31 31.47 40.67 -12.13
N GLY A 32 30.28 41.11 -11.69
CA GLY A 32 29.13 41.32 -12.55
C GLY A 32 28.30 40.07 -12.82
N VAL A 33 28.66 38.90 -12.28
CA VAL A 33 27.87 37.65 -12.42
C VAL A 33 27.17 37.30 -11.11
N ARG A 34 25.88 36.96 -11.20
CA ARG A 34 25.08 36.43 -10.09
C ARG A 34 24.61 35.03 -10.46
N LEU A 35 25.00 34.02 -9.68
CA LEU A 35 24.44 32.67 -9.78
C LEU A 35 23.28 32.54 -8.79
N VAL A 36 22.17 31.97 -9.24
CA VAL A 36 21.04 31.54 -8.42
C VAL A 36 20.96 30.03 -8.59
N ASP A 37 21.32 29.30 -7.54
CA ASP A 37 21.18 27.84 -7.46
C ASP A 37 20.02 27.43 -6.55
N ILE A 38 19.74 26.13 -6.51
CA ILE A 38 18.66 25.56 -5.67
C ILE A 38 18.88 25.90 -4.19
N GLU A 39 20.13 25.83 -3.72
CA GLU A 39 20.49 26.16 -2.34
C GLU A 39 20.21 27.62 -2.00
N SER A 40 20.64 28.55 -2.87
CA SER A 40 20.37 29.99 -2.72
C SER A 40 18.87 30.30 -2.74
N LEU A 41 18.10 29.59 -3.58
CA LEU A 41 16.65 29.73 -3.63
C LEU A 41 15.99 29.19 -2.34
N ALA A 42 16.48 28.07 -1.81
CA ALA A 42 15.99 27.50 -0.56
C ALA A 42 16.23 28.45 0.62
N GLU A 43 17.43 29.03 0.74
CA GLU A 43 17.77 30.02 1.77
C GLU A 43 16.89 31.28 1.67
N ALA A 44 16.70 31.82 0.47
CA ALA A 44 15.84 32.98 0.25
C ALA A 44 14.35 32.72 0.55
N SER A 45 13.93 31.46 0.46
CA SER A 45 12.55 31.03 0.74
C SER A 45 12.28 30.65 2.20
N ALA A 46 13.33 30.51 3.03
CA ALA A 46 13.22 30.00 4.40
C ALA A 46 12.33 30.89 5.29
N ASP A 47 12.32 32.20 5.06
CA ASP A 47 11.52 33.19 5.80
C ASP A 47 10.18 33.51 5.11
N ALA A 48 9.82 32.80 4.03
CA ALA A 48 8.60 33.08 3.28
C ALA A 48 7.33 32.55 4.01
N PRO A 49 6.14 33.13 3.79
CA PRO A 49 4.87 32.73 4.41
C PRO A 49 4.41 31.29 4.15
N MET A 50 5.15 30.51 3.35
CA MET A 50 4.83 29.12 3.01
C MET A 50 4.95 28.15 4.19
N ALA A 51 5.57 28.55 5.31
CA ALA A 51 5.72 27.69 6.49
C ALA A 51 4.38 27.15 7.03
N ASP A 52 3.33 27.98 7.03
CA ASP A 52 1.99 27.58 7.48
C ASP A 52 1.33 26.57 6.54
N ASP A 53 1.60 26.68 5.24
CA ASP A 53 1.10 25.72 4.24
C ASP A 53 1.87 24.41 4.29
N VAL A 54 3.17 24.45 4.59
CA VAL A 54 3.98 23.25 4.83
C VAL A 54 3.45 22.46 6.03
N GLU A 55 3.03 23.12 7.11
CA GLU A 55 2.49 22.42 8.27
C GLU A 55 1.14 21.72 7.96
N LYS A 56 0.26 22.38 7.19
CA LYS A 56 -0.97 21.74 6.70
C LYS A 56 -0.67 20.52 5.82
N VAL A 57 0.30 20.63 4.92
CA VAL A 57 0.72 19.53 4.05
C VAL A 57 1.31 18.37 4.87
N ARG A 58 2.11 18.66 5.90
CA ARG A 58 2.61 17.62 6.82
C ARG A 58 1.49 16.85 7.50
N GLY A 59 0.42 17.53 7.91
CA GLY A 59 -0.78 16.88 8.44
C GLY A 59 -1.39 15.90 7.44
N ILE A 60 -1.62 16.34 6.21
CA ILE A 60 -2.17 15.49 5.13
C ILE A 60 -1.27 14.28 4.88
N VAL A 61 0.05 14.48 4.77
CA VAL A 61 1.00 13.39 4.54
C VAL A 61 1.01 12.42 5.73
N SER A 62 0.94 12.91 6.96
CA SER A 62 0.88 12.07 8.16
C SER A 62 -0.38 11.19 8.16
N ASP A 63 -1.53 11.77 7.81
CA ASP A 63 -2.80 11.04 7.73
C ASP A 63 -2.75 9.96 6.64
N GLU A 64 -2.20 10.29 5.46
CA GLU A 64 -2.07 9.35 4.34
C GLU A 64 -1.09 8.21 4.67
N VAL A 65 0.05 8.51 5.32
CA VAL A 65 1.01 7.49 5.77
C VAL A 65 0.37 6.56 6.80
N ALA A 66 -0.44 7.09 7.72
CA ALA A 66 -1.18 6.28 8.69
C ALA A 66 -2.22 5.37 8.00
N ALA A 67 -2.99 5.92 7.05
CA ALA A 67 -3.97 5.18 6.27
C ALA A 67 -3.32 4.08 5.43
N PHE A 68 -2.23 4.39 4.73
CA PHE A 68 -1.44 3.44 3.96
C PHE A 68 -0.90 2.31 4.84
N GLY A 69 -0.34 2.65 6.01
CA GLY A 69 0.13 1.65 6.96
C GLY A 69 -0.97 0.70 7.44
N ALA A 70 -2.18 1.21 7.67
CA ALA A 70 -3.34 0.38 8.01
C ALA A 70 -3.77 -0.53 6.85
N ALA A 71 -3.80 0.00 5.63
CA ALA A 71 -4.11 -0.77 4.42
C ALA A 71 -3.10 -1.90 4.19
N GLN A 72 -1.80 -1.63 4.36
CA GLN A 72 -0.75 -2.64 4.24
C GLN A 72 -0.90 -3.76 5.28
N ARG A 73 -1.22 -3.44 6.54
CA ARG A 73 -1.51 -4.45 7.58
C ARG A 73 -2.74 -5.29 7.24
N ALA A 74 -3.80 -4.67 6.73
CA ALA A 74 -5.00 -5.40 6.29
C ALA A 74 -4.69 -6.36 5.13
N ALA A 75 -3.84 -5.94 4.17
CA ALA A 75 -3.40 -6.78 3.06
C ALA A 75 -2.64 -8.04 3.53
N HIS A 76 -1.89 -7.96 4.63
CA HIS A 76 -1.21 -9.14 5.20
C HIS A 76 -2.16 -10.19 5.82
N ILE A 77 -3.39 -9.80 6.18
CA ILE A 77 -4.38 -10.69 6.81
C ILE A 77 -5.27 -11.38 5.80
N THR A 78 -5.59 -10.73 4.68
CA THR A 78 -6.47 -11.27 3.64
C THR A 78 -6.09 -12.70 3.20
N PRO A 79 -4.80 -13.01 2.90
CA PRO A 79 -4.40 -14.36 2.51
C PRO A 79 -4.69 -15.43 3.57
N THR A 80 -4.53 -15.08 4.85
CA THR A 80 -4.80 -15.97 5.99
C THR A 80 -6.29 -16.27 6.10
N VAL A 81 -7.16 -15.28 5.89
CA VAL A 81 -8.62 -15.46 5.91
C VAL A 81 -9.08 -16.35 4.75
N VAL A 82 -8.48 -16.18 3.56
CA VAL A 82 -8.78 -17.04 2.42
C VAL A 82 -8.35 -18.48 2.69
N ALA A 83 -7.12 -18.69 3.18
CA ALA A 83 -6.62 -20.03 3.53
C ALA A 83 -7.53 -20.73 4.56
N LEU A 84 -8.01 -20.01 5.57
CA LEU A 84 -8.96 -20.53 6.56
C LEU A 84 -10.28 -20.99 5.93
N ARG A 85 -10.82 -20.22 4.98
CA ARG A 85 -12.06 -20.57 4.27
C ARG A 85 -11.87 -21.77 3.35
N THR A 86 -10.73 -21.87 2.66
CA THR A 86 -10.38 -23.02 1.84
C THR A 86 -10.31 -24.29 2.68
N MET A 87 -9.56 -24.26 3.80
CA MET A 87 -9.47 -25.39 4.73
C MET A 87 -10.85 -25.85 5.21
N ALA A 88 -11.73 -24.91 5.57
CA ALA A 88 -13.08 -25.26 6.01
C ALA A 88 -13.93 -25.87 4.89
N ALA A 89 -13.80 -25.39 3.66
CA ALA A 89 -14.46 -25.97 2.50
C ALA A 89 -13.98 -27.42 2.24
N ASP A 90 -12.68 -27.68 2.40
CA ASP A 90 -12.10 -29.02 2.24
C ASP A 90 -12.60 -29.98 3.32
N VAL A 91 -12.71 -29.52 4.57
CA VAL A 91 -13.32 -30.30 5.66
C VAL A 91 -14.77 -30.64 5.33
N VAL A 92 -15.57 -29.67 4.87
CA VAL A 92 -16.96 -29.93 4.46
C VAL A 92 -17.03 -30.94 3.32
N ALA A 93 -16.18 -30.81 2.30
CA ALA A 93 -16.14 -31.75 1.18
C ALA A 93 -15.78 -33.18 1.65
N GLY A 94 -14.79 -33.31 2.52
CA GLY A 94 -14.39 -34.59 3.12
C GLY A 94 -15.53 -35.25 3.91
N GLU A 95 -16.25 -34.48 4.73
CA GLU A 95 -17.38 -34.99 5.51
C GLU A 95 -18.58 -35.39 4.63
N MET A 96 -18.80 -34.69 3.51
CA MET A 96 -19.83 -35.07 2.55
C MET A 96 -19.50 -36.35 1.80
N ALA A 97 -18.23 -36.56 1.42
CA ALA A 97 -17.78 -37.83 0.86
C ALA A 97 -17.91 -38.99 1.87
N ARG A 98 -17.65 -38.76 3.16
CA ARG A 98 -17.89 -39.77 4.21
C ARG A 98 -19.38 -40.09 4.37
N LEU A 99 -20.25 -39.08 4.30
CA LEU A 99 -21.70 -39.26 4.37
C LEU A 99 -22.21 -40.11 3.20
N GLU A 100 -21.70 -39.86 1.99
CA GLU A 100 -21.98 -40.65 0.80
C GLU A 100 -21.69 -42.14 1.00
N GLY A 101 -20.51 -42.47 1.52
CA GLY A 101 -20.13 -43.86 1.79
C GLY A 101 -20.97 -44.54 2.87
N ARG A 102 -21.46 -43.78 3.86
CA ARG A 102 -22.25 -44.32 4.99
C ARG A 102 -23.75 -44.43 4.68
N LEU A 103 -24.27 -43.57 3.81
CA LEU A 103 -25.68 -43.50 3.45
C LEU A 103 -25.85 -43.55 1.91
N PRO A 104 -25.59 -44.72 1.30
CA PRO A 104 -25.66 -44.86 -0.16
C PRO A 104 -27.08 -44.70 -0.72
N GLY A 105 -28.12 -44.83 0.11
CA GLY A 105 -29.53 -44.64 -0.27
C GLY A 105 -30.07 -43.23 -0.09
N LEU A 106 -29.22 -42.25 0.25
CA LEU A 106 -29.65 -40.86 0.43
C LEU A 106 -29.98 -40.21 -0.93
N GLU A 107 -31.18 -39.64 -1.06
CA GLU A 107 -31.59 -38.96 -2.28
C GLU A 107 -30.77 -37.69 -2.53
N ASP A 108 -30.50 -37.37 -3.80
CA ASP A 108 -29.67 -36.22 -4.18
C ASP A 108 -30.22 -34.88 -3.66
N LYS A 109 -31.55 -34.75 -3.58
CA LYS A 109 -32.20 -33.55 -3.02
C LYS A 109 -31.89 -33.40 -1.53
N GLN A 110 -31.93 -34.49 -0.77
CA GLN A 110 -31.60 -34.48 0.66
C GLN A 110 -30.11 -34.21 0.87
N ARG A 111 -29.25 -34.80 0.03
CA ARG A 111 -27.80 -34.53 0.02
C ARG A 111 -27.48 -33.06 -0.21
N ALA A 112 -28.14 -32.44 -1.18
CA ALA A 112 -27.97 -31.01 -1.47
C ALA A 112 -28.39 -30.13 -0.29
N GLU A 113 -29.52 -30.43 0.35
CA GLU A 113 -30.01 -29.67 1.52
C GLU A 113 -29.07 -29.79 2.72
N ILE A 114 -28.54 -30.99 2.99
CA ILE A 114 -27.54 -31.22 4.03
C ILE A 114 -26.27 -30.43 3.72
N THR A 115 -25.75 -30.54 2.48
CA THR A 115 -24.55 -29.81 2.06
C THR A 115 -24.73 -28.30 2.24
N GLN A 116 -25.87 -27.76 1.82
CA GLN A 116 -26.16 -26.33 1.95
C GLN A 116 -26.30 -25.90 3.41
N THR A 117 -26.87 -26.76 4.26
CA THR A 117 -26.99 -26.51 5.70
C THR A 117 -25.62 -26.47 6.36
N VAL A 118 -24.75 -27.46 6.07
CA VAL A 118 -23.37 -27.51 6.61
C VAL A 118 -22.57 -26.30 6.16
N ARG A 119 -22.62 -25.95 4.87
CA ARG A 119 -21.96 -24.73 4.34
C ARG A 119 -22.44 -23.48 5.08
N ARG A 120 -23.76 -23.31 5.25
CA ARG A 120 -24.32 -22.17 6.00
C ARG A 120 -23.85 -22.12 7.46
N VAL A 121 -23.69 -23.27 8.11
CA VAL A 121 -23.14 -23.33 9.48
C VAL A 121 -21.69 -22.88 9.50
N VAL A 122 -20.86 -23.42 8.61
CA VAL A 122 -19.44 -23.06 8.50
C VAL A 122 -19.27 -21.56 8.18
N ASP A 123 -20.03 -21.04 7.22
CA ASP A 123 -20.01 -19.62 6.86
C ASP A 123 -20.33 -18.73 8.06
N LYS A 124 -21.36 -19.08 8.84
CA LYS A 124 -21.74 -18.35 10.06
C LYS A 124 -20.65 -18.42 11.13
N LEU A 125 -20.02 -19.58 11.33
CA LEU A 125 -18.93 -19.76 12.30
C LEU A 125 -17.68 -18.97 11.91
N LEU A 126 -17.36 -18.89 10.61
CA LEU A 126 -16.19 -18.18 10.11
C LEU A 126 -16.43 -16.68 9.92
N HIS A 127 -17.68 -16.22 9.79
CA HIS A 127 -17.97 -14.80 9.56
C HIS A 127 -17.44 -13.91 10.70
N ALA A 128 -17.86 -14.17 11.95
CA ALA A 128 -17.48 -13.31 13.07
C ALA A 128 -15.95 -13.27 13.34
N PRO A 129 -15.22 -14.40 13.38
CA PRO A 129 -13.76 -14.40 13.55
C PRO A 129 -13.04 -13.69 12.40
N THR A 130 -13.45 -13.90 11.15
CA THR A 130 -12.78 -13.29 9.99
C THR A 130 -13.01 -11.78 9.93
N VAL A 131 -14.20 -11.29 10.31
CA VAL A 131 -14.45 -9.85 10.46
C VAL A 131 -13.62 -9.26 11.60
N ARG A 132 -13.59 -9.94 12.75
CA ARG A 132 -12.87 -9.44 13.94
C ARG A 132 -11.37 -9.30 13.68
N VAL A 133 -10.78 -10.25 12.97
CA VAL A 133 -9.35 -10.21 12.61
C VAL A 133 -9.05 -9.05 11.67
N LYS A 134 -9.90 -8.79 10.68
CA LYS A 134 -9.75 -7.62 9.79
C LYS A 134 -9.82 -6.30 10.57
N GLN A 135 -10.70 -6.19 11.56
CA GLN A 135 -10.78 -5.01 12.42
C GLN A 135 -9.51 -4.82 13.26
N LEU A 136 -9.04 -5.89 13.90
CA LEU A 136 -7.85 -5.85 14.75
C LEU A 136 -6.56 -5.60 13.95
N ALA A 137 -6.51 -5.97 12.66
CA ALA A 137 -5.43 -5.63 11.73
C ALA A 137 -5.19 -4.13 11.60
N SER A 138 -6.28 -3.37 11.63
CA SER A 138 -6.28 -1.93 11.41
C SER A 138 -5.80 -1.18 12.67
N GLU A 139 -5.83 -1.81 13.84
CA GLU A 139 -5.39 -1.23 15.11
C GLU A 139 -3.86 -1.26 15.28
N PRO A 140 -3.26 -0.29 16.01
CA PRO A 140 -1.85 -0.33 16.38
C PRO A 140 -1.52 -1.59 17.19
N GLY A 141 -0.59 -2.41 16.71
CA GLY A 141 -0.25 -3.71 17.31
C GLY A 141 -0.93 -4.93 16.67
N GLY A 142 -1.77 -4.73 15.66
CA GLY A 142 -2.53 -5.78 14.97
C GLY A 142 -1.70 -6.81 14.17
N ALA A 143 -0.39 -6.59 14.00
CA ALA A 143 0.48 -7.41 13.16
C ALA A 143 0.56 -8.88 13.62
N GLY A 144 0.43 -9.15 14.92
CA GLY A 144 0.51 -10.51 15.47
C GLY A 144 -0.72 -11.39 15.24
N TYR A 145 -1.87 -10.83 14.82
CA TYR A 145 -3.10 -11.61 14.68
C TYR A 145 -3.07 -12.55 13.48
N ALA A 146 -2.37 -12.20 12.40
CA ALA A 146 -2.21 -13.08 11.24
C ALA A 146 -1.47 -14.37 11.64
N ASP A 147 -0.38 -14.23 12.39
CA ASP A 147 0.44 -15.36 12.84
C ASP A 147 -0.26 -16.20 13.89
N ALA A 148 -1.01 -15.56 14.80
CA ALA A 148 -1.87 -16.26 15.74
C ALA A 148 -2.91 -17.13 15.01
N LEU A 149 -3.57 -16.62 13.97
CA LEU A 149 -4.52 -17.42 13.19
C LEU A 149 -3.86 -18.57 12.44
N ARG A 150 -2.70 -18.34 11.81
CA ARG A 150 -1.95 -19.41 11.13
C ARG A 150 -1.62 -20.53 12.10
N THR A 151 -1.20 -20.18 13.31
CA THR A 151 -0.87 -21.14 14.37
C THR A 151 -2.10 -21.85 14.91
N LEU A 152 -3.18 -21.11 15.22
CA LEU A 152 -4.40 -21.67 15.81
C LEU A 152 -5.15 -22.63 14.88
N PHE A 153 -5.07 -22.40 13.57
CA PHE A 153 -5.76 -23.20 12.57
C PHE A 153 -4.82 -24.08 11.74
N ASP A 154 -3.54 -24.18 12.13
CA ASP A 154 -2.51 -24.96 11.43
C ASP A 154 -2.55 -24.76 9.91
N LEU A 155 -2.63 -23.50 9.49
CA LEU A 155 -2.84 -23.14 8.08
C LEU A 155 -1.58 -23.45 7.28
N ASP A 156 -1.74 -24.21 6.19
CA ASP A 156 -0.64 -24.53 5.28
C ASP A 156 0.03 -23.25 4.73
N PRO A 157 1.33 -23.05 5.00
CA PRO A 157 2.09 -21.91 4.50
C PRO A 157 2.06 -21.76 2.98
N GLN A 158 1.94 -22.87 2.23
CA GLN A 158 1.88 -22.82 0.77
C GLN A 158 0.56 -22.25 0.27
N THR A 159 -0.56 -22.64 0.90
CA THR A 159 -1.89 -22.08 0.62
C THR A 159 -1.91 -20.57 0.88
N VAL A 160 -1.35 -20.11 2.01
CA VAL A 160 -1.24 -18.67 2.31
C VAL A 160 -0.39 -17.95 1.26
N ALA A 161 0.78 -18.50 0.92
CA ALA A 161 1.70 -17.90 -0.05
C ALA A 161 1.13 -17.84 -1.47
N ALA A 162 0.38 -18.87 -1.89
CA ALA A 162 -0.29 -18.91 -3.18
C ALA A 162 -1.34 -17.80 -3.30
N VAL A 163 -2.14 -17.57 -2.25
CA VAL A 163 -3.12 -16.48 -2.23
C VAL A 163 -2.44 -15.11 -2.20
N SER A 164 -1.38 -14.94 -1.40
CA SER A 164 -0.60 -13.69 -1.39
C SER A 164 -0.06 -13.33 -2.77
N ARG A 165 0.49 -14.30 -3.53
CA ARG A 165 0.96 -14.04 -4.90
C ARG A 165 -0.17 -13.65 -5.84
N ALA A 166 -1.33 -14.30 -5.73
CA ALA A 166 -2.50 -13.98 -6.55
C ALA A 166 -3.04 -12.56 -6.26
N ASP A 167 -3.08 -12.14 -5.00
CA ASP A 167 -3.46 -10.78 -4.61
C ASP A 167 -2.46 -9.74 -5.15
N HIS A 168 -1.15 -10.01 -5.09
CA HIS A 168 -0.13 -9.12 -5.65
C HIS A 168 -0.26 -8.97 -7.18
N MET A 169 -0.51 -10.05 -7.92
CA MET A 169 -0.75 -9.99 -9.37
C MET A 169 -2.01 -9.23 -9.74
N ASN A 170 -3.07 -9.32 -8.93
CA ASN A 170 -4.29 -8.55 -9.15
C ASN A 170 -4.08 -7.05 -8.92
N ASN A 171 -3.30 -6.68 -7.90
CA ASN A 171 -3.03 -5.28 -7.57
C ASN A 171 -2.09 -4.60 -8.58
N GLU A 172 -1.14 -5.34 -9.18
CA GLU A 172 -0.28 -4.84 -10.28
C GLU A 172 -1.04 -4.60 -11.60
N ASN A 173 -2.20 -5.25 -11.78
CA ASN A 173 -3.05 -5.08 -12.96
C ASN A 173 -4.04 -3.91 -12.82
N ASP A 174 -4.28 -3.45 -11.59
CA ASP A 174 -5.21 -2.35 -11.27
C ASP A 174 -4.48 -0.99 -11.18
N ASP A 175 -3.17 -0.94 -11.48
CA ASP A 175 -2.40 0.30 -11.55
C ASP A 175 -2.78 1.10 -12.83
N PRO A 176 -3.53 2.21 -12.69
CA PRO A 176 -4.00 3.00 -13.82
C PRO A 176 -2.86 3.70 -14.59
N ASN A 177 -1.62 3.66 -14.08
CA ASN A 177 -0.48 4.39 -14.63
C ASN A 177 0.37 3.56 -15.61
N ARG A 178 0.03 2.30 -15.90
CA ARG A 178 0.81 1.42 -16.78
C ARG A 178 0.64 1.71 -18.29
N GLY A 179 -0.21 2.66 -18.67
CA GLY A 179 -0.62 2.93 -20.05
C GLY A 179 -0.14 4.24 -20.69
N ARG A 180 0.86 4.92 -20.12
CA ARG A 180 1.46 6.11 -20.75
C ARG A 180 2.99 6.01 -20.75
N ALA A 181 3.53 5.34 -21.76
CA ALA A 181 4.92 5.45 -22.19
C ALA A 181 4.93 5.74 -23.69
#